data_AF-A0A6S7H9N5-F1
#
_entry.id   AF-A0A6S7H9N5-F1
#
_cell.length_a   1.000
_cell.length_b   1.000
_cell.length_c   1.000
_cell.angle_alpha   90.00
_cell.angle_beta   90.00
_cell.angle_gamma   90.00
#
_symmetry.space_group_name_H-M   'P 1'
#
loop_
_entity.id
_entity.type
_entity.pdbx_description
1 polymer ?
#
loop_
_entity_poly.entity_id
_entity_poly.type
_entity_poly.pdbx_seq_one_letter_code
_entity_poly.pdbx_strand_id
1 'polypeptide(L)'
;MDKTSRCSRLKIKGLLTVCGGLLVHMALGSLFFTFGNVSPYLTSYLRYRTTASTLQHSDSMWVLSCHQIALHVILLGSGVIELKLGVRMTSLLGGLVNSLGLLLTYFTVQHSLVAVSLTYGVIFGAGAGIAYPSSVRQAME
;
A
#
# COMPACT_ATOMS: atom_id res chain seq x y z
N MET A 1 1.93 -31.43 -32.61
CA MET A 1 2.29 -30.54 -31.49
C MET A 1 1.07 -30.40 -30.59
N ASP A 2 1.18 -30.95 -29.39
CA ASP A 2 0.06 -31.52 -28.60
C ASP A 2 -0.81 -30.47 -27.89
N LYS A 3 -2.12 -30.49 -28.17
CA LYS A 3 -3.15 -29.61 -27.58
C LYS A 3 -3.24 -29.78 -26.05
N THR A 4 -2.91 -30.95 -25.50
CA THR A 4 -2.97 -31.21 -24.06
C THR A 4 -1.88 -30.46 -23.29
N SER A 5 -0.67 -30.36 -23.85
CA SER A 5 0.45 -29.59 -23.26
C SER A 5 0.19 -28.08 -23.18
N ARG A 6 -0.64 -27.55 -24.08
CA ARG A 6 -1.04 -26.13 -24.09
C ARG A 6 -2.08 -25.85 -23.01
N CYS A 7 -3.00 -26.79 -22.77
CA CYS A 7 -4.03 -26.69 -21.74
C CYS A 7 -3.43 -26.74 -20.31
N SER A 8 -2.47 -27.62 -20.06
CA SER A 8 -1.74 -27.68 -18.77
C SER A 8 -0.96 -26.39 -18.47
N ARG A 9 -0.26 -25.84 -19.47
CA ARG A 9 0.46 -24.56 -19.32
C ARG A 9 -0.46 -23.37 -19.05
N LEU A 10 -1.67 -23.37 -19.60
CA LEU A 10 -2.68 -22.34 -19.31
C LEU A 10 -3.16 -22.42 -17.86
N LYS A 11 -3.39 -23.63 -17.32
CA LYS A 11 -3.75 -23.84 -15.91
C LYS A 11 -2.66 -23.36 -14.95
N ILE A 12 -1.39 -23.65 -15.24
CA ILE A 12 -0.26 -23.21 -14.41
C ILE A 12 -0.12 -21.68 -14.43
N LYS A 13 -0.29 -21.06 -15.60
CA LYS A 13 -0.22 -19.59 -15.74
C LYS A 13 -1.35 -18.89 -14.98
N GLY A 14 -2.58 -19.39 -15.08
CA GLY A 14 -3.71 -18.87 -14.31
C GLY A 14 -3.57 -19.07 -12.80
N LEU A 15 -3.03 -20.22 -12.36
CA LEU A 15 -2.72 -20.43 -10.95
C LEU A 15 -1.67 -19.43 -10.44
N LEU A 16 -0.65 -19.14 -11.26
CA LEU A 16 0.39 -18.18 -10.92
C LEU A 16 -0.15 -16.74 -10.76
N THR A 17 -1.08 -16.32 -11.62
CA THR A 17 -1.68 -14.97 -11.55
C THR A 17 -2.58 -14.83 -10.32
N VAL A 18 -3.40 -15.85 -10.02
CA VAL A 18 -4.24 -15.88 -8.81
C VAL A 18 -3.39 -15.88 -7.54
N CYS A 19 -2.33 -16.70 -7.48
CA CYS A 19 -1.40 -16.69 -6.35
C CYS A 19 -0.70 -15.34 -6.19
N GLY A 20 -0.28 -14.69 -7.28
CA GLY A 20 0.32 -13.37 -7.26
C GLY A 20 -0.62 -12.28 -6.73
N GLY A 21 -1.86 -12.24 -7.24
CA GLY A 21 -2.90 -11.33 -6.78
C GLY A 21 -3.21 -11.51 -5.28
N LEU A 22 -3.33 -12.77 -4.83
CA LEU A 22 -3.54 -13.11 -3.42
C LEU A 22 -2.39 -12.60 -2.54
N LEU A 23 -1.14 -12.81 -2.95
CA LEU A 23 0.04 -12.37 -2.18
C LEU A 23 0.11 -10.85 -2.05
N VAL A 24 -0.20 -10.10 -3.12
CA VAL A 24 -0.24 -8.64 -3.07
C VAL A 24 -1.35 -8.16 -2.13
N HIS A 25 -2.52 -8.77 -2.20
CA HIS A 25 -3.65 -8.42 -1.34
C HIS A 25 -3.35 -8.71 0.14
N MET A 26 -2.72 -9.85 0.41
CA MET A 26 -2.28 -10.23 1.75
C MET A 26 -1.21 -9.26 2.28
N ALA A 27 -0.23 -8.87 1.46
CA ALA A 27 0.79 -7.90 1.83
C ALA A 27 0.19 -6.52 2.16
N LEU A 28 -0.76 -6.04 1.36
CA LEU A 28 -1.50 -4.81 1.64
C LEU A 28 -2.27 -4.91 2.96
N GLY A 29 -3.01 -5.99 3.17
CA GLY A 29 -3.80 -6.21 4.39
C GLY A 29 -2.96 -6.28 5.67
N SER A 30 -1.82 -6.97 5.64
CA SER A 30 -0.92 -7.05 6.79
C SER A 30 -0.39 -5.68 7.21
N LEU A 31 -0.03 -4.83 6.25
CA LEU A 31 0.50 -3.49 6.55
C LEU A 31 -0.54 -2.58 7.23
N PHE A 32 -1.81 -2.67 6.83
CA PHE A 32 -2.91 -1.94 7.48
C PHE A 32 -3.14 -2.40 8.92
N PHE A 33 -3.19 -3.72 9.14
CA PHE A 33 -3.47 -4.27 10.47
C PHE A 33 -2.32 -4.02 11.45
N THR A 34 -1.07 -4.10 10.98
CA THR A 34 0.10 -3.83 11.81
C THR A 34 0.16 -2.39 12.32
N PHE A 35 -0.41 -1.42 11.60
CA PHE A 35 -0.42 -0.02 12.07
C PHE A 35 -1.17 0.17 13.40
N GLY A 36 -2.21 -0.62 13.65
CA GLY A 36 -2.92 -0.60 14.94
C GLY A 36 -2.00 -0.90 16.12
N ASN A 37 -1.05 -1.82 15.92
CA ASN A 37 -0.05 -2.17 16.93
C ASN A 37 1.15 -1.21 16.93
N VAL A 38 1.53 -0.66 15.77
CA VAL A 38 2.71 0.22 15.62
C VAL A 38 2.44 1.66 16.06
N SER A 39 1.19 2.12 15.97
CA SER A 39 0.78 3.48 16.36
C SER A 39 1.26 3.94 17.76
N PRO A 40 1.11 3.15 18.84
CA PRO A 40 1.63 3.55 20.16
C PRO A 40 3.16 3.64 20.19
N TYR A 41 3.87 2.75 19.51
CA TYR A 41 5.33 2.80 19.41
C TYR A 41 5.80 4.02 18.62
N LEU A 42 5.12 4.34 17.53
CA LEU A 42 5.39 5.53 16.73
C LEU A 42 5.23 6.80 17.58
N THR A 43 4.16 6.86 18.37
CA THR A 43 3.90 7.99 19.29
C THR A 43 4.98 8.12 20.37
N SER A 44 5.41 7.01 20.96
CA SER A 44 6.49 7.00 21.96
C SER A 44 7.82 7.45 21.37
N TYR A 45 8.15 6.97 20.16
CA TYR A 45 9.38 7.34 19.45
C TYR A 45 9.41 8.82 19.08
N LEU A 46 8.27 9.36 18.61
CA LEU A 46 8.13 10.78 18.28
C LEU A 46 8.29 11.68 19.50
N ARG A 47 7.74 11.29 20.67
CA ARG A 47 7.94 12.02 21.93
C ARG A 47 9.39 12.03 22.40
N TYR A 48 10.13 10.95 22.15
CA TYR A 48 11.55 10.87 22.53
C TYR A 48 12.42 11.77 21.63
N ARG A 49 12.13 11.82 20.33
CA ARG A 49 12.93 12.57 19.34
C ARG A 49 12.55 14.04 19.22
N THR A 50 11.26 14.34 19.25
CA THR A 50 10.71 15.70 19.21
C THR A 50 10.33 16.04 20.64
N THR A 51 11.13 16.87 21.31
CA THR A 51 10.91 17.41 22.66
C THR A 51 9.66 18.33 22.71
N ALA A 52 8.52 17.84 22.24
CA ALA A 52 7.23 18.49 22.27
C ALA A 52 6.35 17.71 23.26
N SER A 53 6.31 18.22 24.48
CA SER A 53 5.38 17.79 25.55
C SER A 53 3.89 17.93 25.17
N THR A 54 3.59 18.46 23.98
CA THR A 54 2.25 18.70 23.43
C THR A 54 1.76 17.62 22.48
N LEU A 55 2.58 16.63 22.10
CA LEU A 55 2.14 15.56 21.20
C LEU A 55 1.26 14.57 21.95
N GLN A 56 -0.03 14.68 21.67
CA GLN A 56 -1.08 13.91 22.30
C GLN A 56 -1.34 12.66 21.46
N HIS A 57 -1.81 11.57 22.07
CA HIS A 57 -2.04 10.29 21.36
C HIS A 57 -3.01 10.43 20.17
N SER A 58 -3.83 11.49 20.20
CA SER A 58 -4.73 11.93 19.13
C SER A 58 -4.01 12.35 17.84
N ASP A 59 -2.78 12.87 17.91
CA ASP A 59 -2.08 13.37 16.72
C ASP A 59 -1.59 12.22 15.82
N SER A 60 -1.32 11.05 16.42
CA SER A 60 -0.98 9.83 15.68
C SER A 60 -2.17 9.25 14.91
N MET A 61 -3.42 9.53 15.34
CA MET A 61 -4.61 9.11 14.59
C MET A 61 -4.78 9.86 13.27
N TRP A 62 -4.23 11.08 13.17
CA TRP A 62 -4.26 11.84 11.91
C TRP A 62 -3.47 11.15 10.80
N VAL A 63 -2.36 10.49 11.14
CA VAL A 63 -1.55 9.74 10.16
C VAL A 63 -2.38 8.63 9.49
N LEU A 64 -3.12 7.85 10.28
CA LEU A 64 -4.00 6.81 9.76
C LEU A 64 -5.18 7.40 8.99
N SER A 65 -5.75 8.49 9.47
CA SER A 65 -6.89 9.17 8.80
C SER A 65 -6.48 9.71 7.43
N CYS A 66 -5.33 10.37 7.34
CA CYS A 66 -4.75 10.82 6.07
C CYS A 66 -4.45 9.64 5.14
N HIS A 67 -3.96 8.53 5.68
CA HIS A 67 -3.72 7.31 4.91
C HIS A 67 -5.00 6.75 4.29
N GLN A 68 -6.06 6.63 5.10
CA GLN A 68 -7.38 6.18 4.64
C GLN A 68 -7.94 7.12 3.57
N ILE A 69 -7.90 8.43 3.80
CA ILE A 69 -8.40 9.41 2.83
C ILE A 69 -7.63 9.29 1.51
N ALA A 70 -6.29 9.22 1.56
CA ALA A 70 -5.46 9.08 0.36
C ALA A 70 -5.78 7.79 -0.42
N LEU A 71 -5.96 6.66 0.29
CA LEU A 71 -6.37 5.40 -0.32
C LEU A 71 -7.70 5.56 -1.07
N HIS A 72 -8.74 6.11 -0.42
CA HIS A 72 -10.07 6.19 -1.02
C HIS A 72 -10.11 7.18 -2.19
N VAL A 73 -9.42 8.32 -2.09
CA VAL A 73 -9.31 9.29 -3.19
C VAL A 73 -8.66 8.66 -4.41
N ILE A 74 -7.59 7.89 -4.21
CA ILE A 74 -6.86 7.28 -5.31
C ILE A 74 -7.57 6.06 -5.86
N LEU A 75 -8.31 5.33 -5.03
CA LEU A 75 -9.18 4.26 -5.46
C LEU A 75 -10.23 4.75 -6.48
N LEU A 76 -10.82 5.94 -6.28
CA LEU A 76 -11.73 6.55 -7.26
C LEU A 76 -11.05 6.82 -8.62
N GLY A 77 -9.78 7.25 -8.62
CA GLY A 77 -9.02 7.53 -9.84
C GLY A 77 -8.33 6.31 -10.47
N SER A 78 -8.18 5.22 -9.72
CA SER A 78 -7.42 4.03 -10.10
C SER A 78 -7.92 3.37 -11.40
N GLY A 79 -9.24 3.39 -11.64
CA GLY A 79 -9.84 2.79 -12.84
C GLY A 79 -9.38 3.46 -14.14
N VAL A 80 -9.11 4.78 -14.11
CA VAL A 80 -8.57 5.50 -15.27
C VAL A 80 -7.10 5.18 -15.50
N ILE A 81 -6.34 5.02 -14.41
CA ILE A 81 -4.91 4.65 -14.46
C ILE A 81 -4.77 3.24 -15.05
N GLU A 82 -5.63 2.32 -14.63
CA GLU A 82 -5.63 0.94 -15.08
C GLU A 82 -5.97 0.80 -16.57
N LEU A 83 -6.93 1.60 -17.07
CA LEU A 83 -7.26 1.66 -18.50
C LEU A 83 -6.08 2.17 -19.35
N LYS A 84 -5.24 3.07 -18.81
CA LYS A 84 -4.11 3.66 -19.55
C LYS A 84 -2.83 2.82 -19.49
N LEU A 85 -2.49 2.27 -18.34
CA LEU A 85 -1.21 1.56 -18.13
C LEU A 85 -1.33 0.03 -18.19
N GLY A 86 -2.56 -0.50 -18.13
CA GLY A 86 -2.81 -1.93 -18.04
C GLY A 86 -2.57 -2.50 -16.64
N VAL A 87 -3.25 -3.61 -16.34
CA VAL A 87 -3.33 -4.21 -15.00
C VAL A 87 -1.96 -4.60 -14.44
N ARG A 88 -1.07 -5.12 -15.30
CA ARG A 88 0.24 -5.64 -14.89
C ARG A 88 1.24 -4.55 -14.49
N MET A 89 1.29 -3.44 -15.23
CA MET A 89 2.18 -2.32 -14.92
C MET A 89 1.65 -1.52 -13.73
N THR A 90 0.33 -1.38 -13.63
CA THR A 90 -0.32 -0.68 -12.51
C THR A 90 -0.02 -1.36 -11.17
N SER A 91 -0.06 -2.69 -11.12
CA SER A 91 0.29 -3.45 -9.91
C SER A 91 1.76 -3.31 -9.50
N LEU A 92 2.68 -3.35 -10.46
CA LEU A 92 4.12 -3.15 -10.18
C LEU A 92 4.40 -1.73 -9.68
N LEU A 93 3.81 -0.71 -10.32
CA LEU A 93 3.97 0.68 -9.89
C LEU A 93 3.36 0.92 -8.51
N GLY A 94 2.16 0.38 -8.25
CA GLY A 94 1.52 0.47 -6.93
C GLY A 94 2.40 -0.14 -5.84
N GLY A 95 2.97 -1.32 -6.10
CA GLY A 95 3.92 -1.98 -5.19
C GLY A 95 5.19 -1.17 -4.94
N LEU A 96 5.79 -0.61 -6.00
CA LEU A 96 6.99 0.23 -5.89
C LEU A 96 6.72 1.52 -5.09
N VAL A 97 5.62 2.21 -5.40
CA VAL A 97 5.22 3.43 -4.67
C VAL A 97 4.94 3.11 -3.21
N ASN A 98 4.29 1.97 -2.94
CA ASN A 98 4.05 1.50 -1.58
C ASN A 98 5.35 1.25 -0.81
N SER A 99 6.32 0.54 -1.40
CA SER A 99 7.63 0.32 -0.79
C SER A 99 8.43 1.61 -0.60
N LEU A 100 8.39 2.53 -1.57
CA LEU A 100 9.05 3.82 -1.49
C LEU A 100 8.42 4.71 -0.40
N GLY A 101 7.10 4.71 -0.26
CA GLY A 101 6.40 5.44 0.80
C GLY A 101 6.80 4.97 2.19
N LEU A 102 6.95 3.66 2.39
CA LEU A 102 7.42 3.09 3.65
C LEU A 102 8.90 3.43 3.92
N LEU A 103 9.75 3.38 2.90
CA LEU A 103 11.16 3.74 3.02
C LEU A 103 11.35 5.24 3.32
N LEU A 104 10.54 6.11 2.70
CA LEU A 104 10.52 7.54 3.03
C LEU A 104 10.09 7.78 4.48
N THR A 105 9.15 6.98 4.98
CA THR A 105 8.69 7.08 6.37
C THR A 105 9.82 6.83 7.36
N TYR A 106 10.74 5.92 7.06
CA TYR A 106 11.93 5.71 7.91
C TYR A 106 12.77 7.00 8.08
N PHE A 107 12.91 7.79 7.01
CA PHE A 107 13.65 9.06 7.06
C PHE A 107 12.83 10.18 7.72
N THR A 108 11.53 10.28 7.44
CA THR A 108 10.69 11.40 7.94
C THR A 108 10.31 11.27 9.41
N VAL A 109 10.31 10.06 9.98
CA VAL A 109 10.09 9.82 11.42
C VAL A 109 11.12 10.56 12.30
N GLN A 110 12.29 10.92 11.75
CA GLN A 110 13.33 11.64 12.50
C GLN A 110 13.12 13.16 12.55
N HIS A 111 12.29 13.74 11.66
CA HIS A 111 12.19 15.19 11.49
C HIS A 111 10.90 15.81 12.05
N SER A 112 9.72 15.25 11.75
CA SER A 112 8.43 15.82 12.20
C SER A 112 7.24 14.90 11.93
N LEU A 113 6.20 14.99 12.76
CA LEU A 113 4.90 14.33 12.54
C LEU A 113 4.24 14.71 11.22
N VAL A 114 4.35 15.97 10.78
CA VAL A 114 3.75 16.43 9.52
C VAL A 114 4.39 15.73 8.33
N ALA A 115 5.71 15.54 8.38
CA ALA A 115 6.44 14.83 7.33
C ALA A 115 6.05 13.33 7.29
N VAL A 116 5.83 12.72 8.45
CA VAL A 116 5.32 11.34 8.55
C VAL A 116 3.90 11.23 7.99
N SER A 117 3.00 12.15 8.32
CA SER A 117 1.64 12.18 7.75
C SER A 117 1.65 12.31 6.23
N LEU A 118 2.59 13.08 5.68
CA LEU A 118 2.71 13.24 4.23
C LEU A 118 3.24 11.96 3.55
N THR A 119 4.30 11.35 4.08
CA THR A 119 4.91 10.17 3.44
C THR A 119 4.11 8.89 3.72
N TYR A 120 3.76 8.65 4.98
CA TYR A 120 3.00 7.46 5.38
C TYR A 120 1.50 7.58 5.11
N GLY A 121 0.94 8.78 5.19
CA GLY A 121 -0.45 9.00 4.82
C GLY A 121 -0.62 9.00 3.30
N VAL A 122 -0.06 10.01 2.64
CA VAL A 122 -0.36 10.29 1.24
C VAL A 122 0.36 9.34 0.28
N ILE A 123 1.69 9.20 0.38
CA ILE A 123 2.46 8.42 -0.61
C ILE A 123 2.19 6.92 -0.45
N PHE A 124 2.21 6.43 0.78
CA PHE A 124 1.91 5.03 1.06
C PHE A 124 0.43 4.69 0.80
N GLY A 125 -0.51 5.59 1.15
CA GLY A 125 -1.94 5.45 0.79
C GLY A 125 -2.20 5.47 -0.70
N ALA A 126 -1.43 6.27 -1.45
CA ALA A 126 -1.45 6.30 -2.91
C ALA A 126 -1.01 4.99 -3.54
N GLY A 127 0.10 4.42 -3.06
CA GLY A 127 0.57 3.11 -3.52
C GLY A 127 -0.46 2.01 -3.28
N ALA A 128 -1.06 1.99 -2.09
CA ALA A 128 -2.11 1.03 -1.73
C ALA A 128 -3.37 1.18 -2.59
N GLY A 129 -3.84 2.42 -2.83
CA GLY A 129 -5.03 2.69 -3.65
C GLY A 129 -4.88 2.28 -5.12
N ILE A 130 -3.67 2.34 -5.67
CA ILE A 130 -3.37 1.87 -7.04
C ILE A 130 -3.25 0.34 -7.10
N ALA A 131 -2.59 -0.27 -6.10
CA ALA A 131 -2.33 -1.70 -6.08
C ALA A 131 -3.59 -2.53 -5.81
N TYR A 132 -4.49 -2.06 -4.95
CA TYR A 132 -5.68 -2.79 -4.51
C TYR A 132 -6.59 -3.27 -5.67
N PRO A 133 -7.13 -2.41 -6.54
CA PRO A 133 -8.03 -2.83 -7.63
C PRO A 133 -7.30 -3.68 -8.69
N SER A 134 -6.03 -3.37 -8.96
CA SER A 134 -5.21 -4.12 -9.94
C SER A 134 -4.99 -5.58 -9.54
N SER A 135 -4.89 -5.87 -8.23
CA SER A 135 -4.73 -7.23 -7.71
C SER A 135 -6.00 -8.09 -7.88
N VAL A 136 -7.17 -7.48 -7.70
CA VAL A 136 -8.46 -8.16 -7.84
C VAL A 136 -8.75 -8.47 -9.31
N ARG A 137 -8.47 -7.53 -10.21
CA ARG A 137 -8.65 -7.76 -11.65
C ARG A 137 -7.71 -8.83 -12.21
N GLN A 138 -6.46 -8.88 -11.76
CA GLN A 138 -5.52 -9.95 -12.14
C GLN A 138 -5.98 -11.36 -11.73
N ALA A 139 -6.82 -11.48 -10.70
CA ALA A 139 -7.39 -12.76 -10.29
C ALA A 139 -8.63 -13.16 -11.12
N MET A 140 -9.25 -12.21 -11.84
CA MET A 140 -10.42 -12.44 -12.69
C MET A 140 -10.07 -12.71 -14.16
N GLU A 141 -8.83 -12.41 -14.59
CA GLU A 141 -8.29 -12.68 -15.94
C GLU A 141 -7.63 -14.06 -16.06
#